data_AF-A0A0Q9LLY5-F1
#
_entry.id   AF-A0A0Q9LLY5-F1
#
_cell.length_a   1.000
_cell.length_b   1.000
_cell.length_c   1.000
_cell.angle_alpha   90.00
_cell.angle_beta   90.00
_cell.angle_gamma   90.00
#
_symmetry.space_group_name_H-M   'P 1'
#
loop_
_entity.id
_entity.type
_entity.pdbx_description
1 polymer ?
#
loop_
_entity_poly.entity_id
_entity_poly.type
_entity_poly.pdbx_seq_one_letter_code
_entity_poly.pdbx_strand_id
1 'polypeptide(L)'
;MSQLCTELHIIANAKPRHRFPFNDKEISKDGIYILFEDGEIGHGRDRIVRVGTHTGDRQLRSRLKQHFVQQNKDRSIFRKNIGRCLLNNEKDPYLKIWELDLTTSQAKAQNVHLVKAEYQKGVELQVSQYIQSNFSFCVIDMPSKEVRLYIEGRMISTVSCCTECHSSSKWLGLSSPVEKIAQSGLWQVNELYKEPLSQLDIERLVSYP
;
A
#
# COMPACT_ATOMS: atom_id res chain seq x y z
N MET A 1 -3.77 -15.99 -16.75
CA MET A 1 -3.67 -15.24 -15.47
C MET A 1 -4.03 -13.76 -15.64
N SER A 2 -3.84 -13.13 -16.81
CA SER A 2 -4.20 -11.72 -17.00
C SER A 2 -5.70 -11.40 -16.92
N GLN A 3 -6.59 -12.37 -17.22
CA GLN A 3 -8.03 -12.13 -17.17
C GLN A 3 -8.53 -11.75 -15.77
N LEU A 4 -8.19 -12.53 -14.73
CA LEU A 4 -8.59 -12.23 -13.34
C LEU A 4 -8.01 -10.89 -12.86
N CYS A 5 -6.77 -10.57 -13.26
CA CYS A 5 -6.18 -9.29 -12.96
C CYS A 5 -6.89 -8.14 -13.68
N THR A 6 -7.31 -8.35 -14.94
CA THR A 6 -8.12 -7.40 -15.72
C THR A 6 -9.48 -7.16 -15.05
N GLU A 7 -10.19 -8.22 -14.66
CA GLU A 7 -11.47 -8.14 -13.95
C GLU A 7 -11.32 -7.40 -12.62
N LEU A 8 -10.27 -7.70 -11.85
CA LEU A 8 -9.95 -6.98 -10.62
C LEU A 8 -9.70 -5.49 -10.86
N HIS A 9 -8.95 -5.13 -11.91
CA HIS A 9 -8.73 -3.72 -12.29
C HIS A 9 -10.03 -3.04 -12.71
N ILE A 10 -10.92 -3.72 -13.44
CA ILE A 10 -12.24 -3.18 -13.81
C ILE A 10 -13.06 -2.90 -12.56
N ILE A 11 -13.18 -3.88 -11.66
CA ILE A 11 -13.95 -3.74 -10.42
C ILE A 11 -13.40 -2.59 -9.58
N ALA A 12 -12.09 -2.57 -9.33
CA ALA A 12 -11.47 -1.59 -8.44
C ALA A 12 -11.53 -0.15 -9.02
N ASN A 13 -11.44 0.01 -10.33
CA ASN A 13 -11.56 1.32 -10.99
C ASN A 13 -13.01 1.82 -11.13
N ALA A 14 -14.01 0.94 -11.00
CA ALA A 14 -15.42 1.33 -11.02
C ALA A 14 -15.93 1.82 -9.64
N LYS A 15 -15.22 1.52 -8.55
CA LYS A 15 -15.58 1.94 -7.19
C LYS A 15 -15.36 3.46 -6.98
N PRO A 16 -16.10 4.08 -6.04
CA PRO A 16 -15.86 5.47 -5.67
C PRO A 16 -14.39 5.73 -5.32
N ARG A 17 -13.84 6.79 -5.92
CA ARG A 17 -12.45 7.17 -5.73
C ARG A 17 -12.32 8.23 -4.64
N HIS A 18 -11.38 8.00 -3.73
CA HIS A 18 -10.98 8.94 -2.69
C HIS A 18 -9.53 9.40 -2.91
N ARG A 19 -9.26 10.66 -2.60
CA ARG A 19 -7.93 11.29 -2.60
C ARG A 19 -7.72 12.06 -1.31
N PHE A 20 -6.49 12.44 -0.99
CA PHE A 20 -6.24 13.35 0.13
C PHE A 20 -6.59 14.80 -0.25
N PRO A 21 -7.25 15.58 0.63
CA PRO A 21 -7.88 15.14 1.87
C PRO A 21 -9.17 14.33 1.60
N PHE A 22 -9.43 13.30 2.41
CA PHE A 22 -10.64 12.46 2.29
C PHE A 22 -11.56 12.61 3.50
N ASN A 23 -12.86 12.44 3.28
CA ASN A 23 -13.88 12.39 4.32
C ASN A 23 -13.98 10.98 4.90
N ASP A 24 -13.61 10.80 6.17
CA ASP A 24 -13.64 9.49 6.82
C ASP A 24 -15.07 8.93 7.04
N LYS A 25 -16.11 9.78 6.95
CA LYS A 25 -17.50 9.36 7.08
C LYS A 25 -18.01 8.58 5.87
N GLU A 26 -17.44 8.84 4.69
CA GLU A 26 -17.76 8.18 3.42
C GLU A 26 -17.08 6.82 3.28
N ILE A 27 -16.12 6.52 4.16
CA ILE A 27 -15.34 5.29 4.11
C ILE A 27 -15.94 4.29 5.08
N SER A 28 -16.13 3.05 4.68
CA SER A 28 -16.61 2.01 5.58
C SER A 28 -15.65 1.71 6.74
N LYS A 29 -16.21 1.11 7.79
CA LYS A 29 -15.43 0.81 8.99
C LYS A 29 -14.58 -0.45 8.84
N ASP A 30 -15.02 -1.36 7.97
CA ASP A 30 -14.38 -2.65 7.70
C ASP A 30 -14.32 -2.88 6.18
N GLY A 31 -13.16 -3.27 5.66
CA GLY A 31 -12.99 -3.48 4.22
C GLY A 31 -11.56 -3.54 3.74
N ILE A 32 -11.42 -3.73 2.42
CA ILE A 32 -10.14 -3.77 1.72
C ILE A 32 -9.97 -2.43 1.03
N TYR A 33 -8.83 -1.78 1.23
CA TYR A 33 -8.45 -0.61 0.45
C TYR A 33 -7.53 -1.02 -0.70
N ILE A 34 -7.71 -0.36 -1.84
CA ILE A 34 -6.90 -0.55 -3.05
C ILE A 34 -6.33 0.81 -3.42
N LEU A 35 -5.00 0.92 -3.46
CA LEU A 35 -4.33 2.15 -3.85
C LEU A 35 -3.95 2.13 -5.33
N PHE A 36 -4.02 3.32 -5.90
CA PHE A 36 -3.59 3.67 -7.25
C PHE A 36 -2.61 4.84 -7.13
N GLU A 37 -1.68 4.93 -8.07
CA GLU A 37 -0.67 5.98 -8.13
C GLU A 37 -0.73 6.66 -9.49
N ASP A 38 -0.74 7.99 -9.49
CA ASP A 38 -0.88 8.78 -10.71
C ASP A 38 0.25 8.46 -11.70
N GLY A 39 -0.13 8.21 -12.97
CA GLY A 39 0.81 7.84 -14.04
C GLY A 39 1.09 6.33 -14.16
N GLU A 40 0.61 5.51 -13.23
CA GLU A 40 0.72 4.06 -13.30
C GLU A 40 -0.51 3.44 -13.99
N ILE A 41 -0.31 2.78 -15.13
CA ILE A 41 -1.39 2.18 -15.94
C ILE A 41 -1.24 0.66 -16.01
N GLY A 42 -2.33 -0.06 -15.77
CA GLY A 42 -2.42 -1.52 -15.87
C GLY A 42 -3.75 -1.93 -16.49
N HIS A 43 -3.71 -2.86 -17.46
CA HIS A 43 -4.89 -3.31 -18.21
C HIS A 43 -5.77 -2.15 -18.76
N GLY A 44 -5.13 -1.07 -19.23
CA GLY A 44 -5.80 0.10 -19.81
C GLY A 44 -6.50 1.04 -18.80
N ARG A 45 -6.22 0.90 -17.50
CA ARG A 45 -6.79 1.71 -16.40
C ARG A 45 -5.72 2.06 -15.38
N ASP A 46 -6.08 2.80 -14.32
CA ASP A 46 -5.15 3.04 -13.21
C ASP A 46 -4.72 1.70 -12.62
N ARG A 47 -3.40 1.53 -12.49
CA ARG A 47 -2.78 0.31 -11.97
C ARG A 47 -2.97 0.20 -10.48
N ILE A 48 -3.29 -1.00 -10.00
CA ILE A 48 -3.27 -1.30 -8.58
C ILE A 48 -1.81 -1.36 -8.12
N VAL A 49 -1.41 -0.47 -7.21
CA VAL A 49 -0.04 -0.40 -6.68
C VAL A 49 0.10 -0.93 -5.25
N ARG A 50 -1.03 -1.12 -4.56
CA ARG A 50 -1.10 -1.70 -3.21
C ARG A 50 -2.53 -2.14 -2.89
N VAL A 51 -2.66 -3.27 -2.22
CA VAL A 51 -3.93 -3.73 -1.63
C VAL A 51 -3.67 -3.97 -0.15
N GLY A 52 -4.59 -3.56 0.72
CA GLY A 52 -4.43 -3.83 2.13
C GLY A 52 -5.70 -3.75 2.94
N THR A 53 -5.62 -4.19 4.18
CA THR A 53 -6.73 -4.17 5.12
C THR A 53 -6.27 -3.88 6.57
N HIS A 54 -7.13 -4.17 7.55
CA HIS A 54 -6.89 -4.03 8.97
C HIS A 54 -7.37 -5.27 9.74
N THR A 55 -6.70 -5.55 10.86
CA THR A 55 -6.93 -6.75 11.69
C THR A 55 -7.73 -6.48 12.96
N GLY A 56 -7.80 -5.22 13.41
CA GLY A 56 -8.61 -4.79 14.54
C GLY A 56 -10.04 -4.45 14.12
N ASP A 57 -10.97 -4.50 15.06
CA ASP A 57 -12.39 -4.22 14.84
C ASP A 57 -12.63 -2.77 14.37
N ARG A 58 -13.30 -2.61 13.22
CA ARG A 58 -13.73 -1.30 12.69
C ARG A 58 -12.59 -0.29 12.48
N GLN A 59 -11.39 -0.78 12.15
CA GLN A 59 -10.16 0.00 12.07
C GLN A 59 -9.77 0.50 10.67
N LEU A 60 -10.60 0.30 9.62
CA LEU A 60 -10.21 0.70 8.26
C LEU A 60 -9.85 2.19 8.16
N ARG A 61 -10.70 3.06 8.71
CA ARG A 61 -10.50 4.51 8.71
C ARG A 61 -9.22 4.91 9.44
N SER A 62 -8.94 4.29 10.59
CA SER A 62 -7.72 4.50 11.37
C SER A 62 -6.48 4.07 10.58
N ARG A 63 -6.54 2.91 9.91
CA ARG A 63 -5.48 2.41 9.03
C ARG A 63 -5.18 3.36 7.87
N LEU A 64 -6.21 3.90 7.21
CA LEU A 64 -6.03 4.90 6.15
C LEU A 64 -5.41 6.20 6.69
N LYS A 65 -5.84 6.67 7.86
CA LYS A 65 -5.20 7.83 8.53
C LYS A 65 -3.72 7.57 8.86
N GLN A 66 -3.35 6.34 9.23
CA GLN A 66 -1.94 5.98 9.44
C GLN A 66 -1.09 6.10 8.16
N HIS A 67 -1.69 5.89 6.99
CA HIS A 67 -1.00 6.02 5.71
C HIS A 67 -0.91 7.48 5.25
N PHE A 68 -2.04 8.18 5.23
CA PHE A 68 -2.17 9.48 4.58
C PHE A 68 -1.97 10.68 5.51
N VAL A 69 -2.18 10.53 6.83
CA VAL A 69 -2.21 11.66 7.77
C VAL A 69 -1.07 11.57 8.79
N GLN A 70 -0.85 10.40 9.38
CA GLN A 70 0.13 10.23 10.45
C GLN A 70 1.53 10.04 9.87
N GLN A 71 2.43 10.95 10.22
CA GLN A 71 3.83 10.95 9.79
C GLN A 71 4.67 9.95 10.60
N ASN A 72 4.41 8.65 10.40
CA ASN A 72 5.04 7.60 11.19
C ASN A 72 5.24 6.28 10.40
N LYS A 73 6.47 6.07 9.92
CA LYS A 73 6.94 4.87 9.22
C LYS A 73 6.77 3.59 10.02
N ASP A 74 6.90 3.67 11.34
CA ASP A 74 6.88 2.50 12.22
C ASP A 74 5.45 2.00 12.43
N ARG A 75 4.45 2.85 12.16
CA ARG A 75 3.03 2.46 12.10
C ARG A 75 2.56 2.13 10.69
N SER A 76 3.39 2.38 9.67
CA SER A 76 3.04 2.16 8.27
C SER A 76 4.23 1.68 7.44
N ILE A 77 4.26 0.38 7.16
CA ILE A 77 5.23 -0.21 6.22
C ILE A 77 5.17 0.44 4.84
N PHE A 78 3.99 0.90 4.41
CA PHE A 78 3.81 1.67 3.18
C PHE A 78 4.63 2.96 3.18
N ARG A 79 4.51 3.78 4.24
CA ARG A 79 5.34 4.99 4.42
C ARG A 79 6.83 4.65 4.51
N LYS A 80 7.17 3.58 5.23
CA LYS A 80 8.55 3.10 5.34
C LYS A 80 9.12 2.76 3.95
N ASN A 81 8.35 2.08 3.09
CA ASN A 81 8.75 1.72 1.73
C ASN A 81 8.97 2.93 0.83
N ILE A 82 8.12 3.95 0.90
CA ILE A 82 8.33 5.19 0.13
C ILE A 82 9.60 5.90 0.63
N GLY A 83 9.77 6.04 1.95
CA GLY A 83 10.97 6.63 2.53
C GLY A 83 12.26 5.87 2.15
N ARG A 84 12.20 4.53 2.09
CA ARG A 84 13.31 3.70 1.58
C ARG A 84 13.72 4.11 0.17
N CYS A 85 12.74 4.30 -0.72
CA CYS A 85 13.01 4.65 -2.11
C CYS A 85 13.58 6.06 -2.24
N LEU A 86 13.01 7.05 -1.51
CA LEU A 86 13.53 8.43 -1.50
C LEU A 86 15.00 8.46 -1.06
N LEU A 87 15.31 7.86 0.07
CA LEU A 87 16.67 7.82 0.63
C LEU A 87 17.63 7.03 -0.27
N ASN A 88 17.21 5.88 -0.81
CA ASN A 88 18.05 5.06 -1.67
C ASN A 88 18.37 5.75 -3.00
N ASN A 89 17.39 6.48 -3.57
CA ASN A 89 17.57 7.24 -4.81
C ASN A 89 18.63 8.34 -4.67
N GLU A 90 18.70 8.97 -3.49
CA GLU A 90 19.72 9.98 -3.15
C GLU A 90 21.03 9.38 -2.61
N LYS A 91 21.11 8.05 -2.48
CA LYS A 91 22.20 7.33 -1.80
C LYS A 91 22.47 7.86 -0.38
N ASP A 92 21.41 8.25 0.30
CA ASP A 92 21.47 8.85 1.63
C ASP A 92 21.85 7.79 2.69
N PRO A 93 22.95 7.97 3.45
CA PRO A 93 23.34 7.04 4.51
C PRO A 93 22.28 6.91 5.63
N TYR A 94 21.35 7.86 5.76
CA TYR A 94 20.25 7.79 6.71
C TYR A 94 19.30 6.62 6.43
N LEU A 95 19.33 6.01 5.24
CA LEU A 95 18.61 4.77 4.94
C LEU A 95 18.88 3.68 6.00
N LYS A 96 20.13 3.56 6.47
CA LYS A 96 20.49 2.59 7.53
C LYS A 96 19.75 2.86 8.85
N ILE A 97 19.54 4.12 9.19
CA ILE A 97 18.80 4.55 10.39
C ILE A 97 17.29 4.41 10.17
N TRP A 98 16.81 4.70 8.96
CA TRP A 98 15.42 4.54 8.55
C TRP A 98 14.91 3.10 8.69
N GLU A 99 15.80 2.12 8.48
CA GLU A 99 15.50 0.70 8.66
C GLU A 99 15.25 0.28 10.10
N LEU A 100 15.76 1.02 11.09
CA LEU A 100 15.61 0.67 12.49
C LEU A 100 14.12 0.58 12.86
N ASP A 101 13.75 -0.54 13.47
CA ASP A 101 12.43 -0.76 14.04
C ASP A 101 12.40 -0.19 15.45
N LEU A 102 11.52 0.79 15.68
CA LEU A 102 11.35 1.47 16.97
C LEU A 102 9.98 1.19 17.59
N THR A 103 9.27 0.16 17.10
CA THR A 103 7.89 -0.14 17.53
C THR A 103 7.80 -0.68 18.96
N THR A 104 8.84 -1.36 19.45
CA THR A 104 8.88 -1.87 20.83
C THR A 104 9.64 -0.90 21.75
N SER A 105 9.24 -0.84 23.02
CA SER A 105 9.92 0.00 24.02
C SER A 105 11.41 -0.34 24.16
N GLN A 106 11.76 -1.62 24.05
CA GLN A 106 13.14 -2.10 24.10
C GLN A 106 13.95 -1.63 22.87
N ALA A 107 13.44 -1.84 21.66
CA ALA A 107 14.12 -1.42 20.45
C ALA A 107 14.26 0.11 20.37
N LYS A 108 13.25 0.84 20.86
CA LYS A 108 13.30 2.30 20.99
C LYS A 108 14.42 2.72 21.96
N ALA A 109 14.49 2.15 23.15
CA ALA A 109 15.53 2.50 24.13
C ALA A 109 16.95 2.25 23.57
N GLN A 110 17.14 1.16 22.81
CA GLN A 110 18.41 0.81 22.21
C GLN A 110 18.82 1.73 21.06
N ASN A 111 17.87 2.19 20.23
CA ASN A 111 18.18 2.82 18.95
C ASN A 111 17.85 4.32 18.87
N VAL A 112 17.07 4.87 19.81
CA VAL A 112 16.60 6.27 19.74
C VAL A 112 17.72 7.29 19.66
N HIS A 113 18.88 6.99 20.26
CA HIS A 113 20.05 7.87 20.24
C HIS A 113 20.68 8.01 18.84
N LEU A 114 20.44 7.06 17.93
CA LEU A 114 20.90 7.11 16.53
C LEU A 114 19.95 7.91 15.64
N VAL A 115 18.70 8.12 16.09
CA VAL A 115 17.65 8.77 15.31
C VAL A 115 17.85 10.28 15.35
N LYS A 116 18.11 10.87 14.19
CA LYS A 116 18.15 12.32 14.02
C LYS A 116 16.71 12.82 13.86
N ALA A 117 16.08 13.19 14.97
CA ALA A 117 14.64 13.50 15.02
C ALA A 117 14.17 14.50 13.94
N GLU A 118 14.85 15.64 13.80
CA GLU A 118 14.51 16.65 12.79
C GLU A 118 14.72 16.13 11.36
N TYR A 119 15.77 15.34 11.13
CA TYR A 119 16.01 14.75 9.81
C TYR A 119 14.93 13.73 9.43
N GLN A 120 14.59 12.83 10.37
CA GLN A 120 13.52 11.85 10.17
C GLN A 120 12.17 12.54 9.88
N LYS A 121 11.89 13.63 10.60
CA LYS A 121 10.69 14.44 10.37
C LYS A 121 10.69 15.07 8.97
N GLY A 122 11.84 15.52 8.49
CA GLY A 122 12.01 15.99 7.11
C GLY A 122 11.69 14.91 6.07
N VAL A 123 12.24 13.70 6.24
CA VAL A 123 11.95 12.55 5.36
C VAL A 123 10.46 12.17 5.42
N GLU A 124 9.86 12.12 6.61
CA GLU A 124 8.41 11.87 6.77
C GLU A 124 7.53 12.93 6.11
N LEU A 125 7.97 14.19 6.07
CA LEU A 125 7.26 15.26 5.37
C LEU A 125 7.29 15.01 3.86
N GLN A 126 8.45 14.65 3.29
CA GLN A 126 8.57 14.27 1.88
C GLN A 126 7.69 13.05 1.55
N VAL A 127 7.69 12.02 2.40
CA VAL A 127 6.81 10.86 2.26
C VAL A 127 5.33 11.29 2.28
N SER A 128 4.96 12.22 3.16
CA SER A 128 3.59 12.75 3.22
C SER A 128 3.20 13.46 1.94
N GLN A 129 4.05 14.36 1.45
CA GLN A 129 3.82 15.08 0.21
C GLN A 129 3.67 14.11 -0.96
N TYR A 130 4.52 13.08 -1.04
CA TYR A 130 4.43 12.05 -2.06
C TYR A 130 3.10 11.28 -2.00
N ILE A 131 2.72 10.78 -0.82
CA ILE A 131 1.49 10.01 -0.65
C ILE A 131 0.26 10.87 -0.97
N GLN A 132 0.20 12.08 -0.43
CA GLN A 132 -0.98 12.94 -0.52
C GLN A 132 -1.18 13.49 -1.93
N SER A 133 -0.11 13.68 -2.71
CA SER A 133 -0.19 14.27 -4.05
C SER A 133 -0.37 13.25 -5.16
N ASN A 134 0.08 11.99 -4.97
CA ASN A 134 0.15 11.02 -6.06
C ASN A 134 -0.81 9.83 -5.89
N PHE A 135 -1.37 9.60 -4.70
CA PHE A 135 -2.20 8.42 -4.46
C PHE A 135 -3.68 8.75 -4.41
N SER A 136 -4.43 7.82 -4.98
CA SER A 136 -5.88 7.71 -4.78
C SER A 136 -6.22 6.29 -4.34
N PHE A 137 -7.41 6.10 -3.80
CA PHE A 137 -7.84 4.77 -3.37
C PHE A 137 -9.34 4.55 -3.54
N CYS A 138 -9.73 3.30 -3.59
CA CYS A 138 -11.12 2.89 -3.35
C CYS A 138 -11.17 1.88 -2.20
N VAL A 139 -12.38 1.61 -1.74
CA VAL A 139 -12.66 0.64 -0.68
C VAL A 139 -13.70 -0.35 -1.19
N ILE A 140 -13.51 -1.62 -0.85
CA ILE A 140 -14.52 -2.67 -0.99
C ILE A 140 -14.93 -3.08 0.42
N ASP A 141 -16.21 -2.94 0.71
CA ASP A 141 -16.75 -3.20 2.05
C ASP A 141 -16.70 -4.69 2.36
N MET A 142 -16.14 -5.06 3.51
CA MET A 142 -16.03 -6.49 3.86
C MET A 142 -15.95 -6.68 5.38
N PRO A 143 -17.10 -6.89 6.06
CA PRO A 143 -17.15 -6.94 7.52
C PRO A 143 -16.38 -8.12 8.12
N SER A 144 -16.50 -9.31 7.52
CA SER A 144 -15.85 -10.52 8.05
C SER A 144 -14.33 -10.42 7.93
N LYS A 145 -13.63 -10.46 9.07
CA LYS A 145 -12.16 -10.41 9.14
C LYS A 145 -11.52 -11.56 8.39
N GLU A 146 -12.05 -12.77 8.52
CA GLU A 146 -11.50 -13.97 7.88
C GLU A 146 -11.59 -13.86 6.35
N VAL A 147 -12.79 -13.55 5.84
CA VAL A 147 -13.02 -13.37 4.40
C VAL A 147 -12.17 -12.24 3.87
N ARG A 148 -12.05 -11.14 4.62
CA ARG A 148 -11.26 -9.97 4.23
C ARG A 148 -9.77 -10.25 4.12
N LEU A 149 -9.18 -10.98 5.06
CA LEU A 149 -7.77 -11.37 5.00
C LEU A 149 -7.52 -12.39 3.87
N TYR A 150 -8.44 -13.32 3.67
CA TYR A 150 -8.36 -14.28 2.58
C TYR A 150 -8.41 -13.60 1.20
N ILE A 151 -9.37 -12.72 0.99
CA ILE A 151 -9.53 -11.99 -0.28
C ILE A 151 -8.39 -11.00 -0.50
N GLU A 152 -7.93 -10.29 0.53
CA GLU A 152 -6.81 -9.35 0.41
C GLU A 152 -5.54 -10.06 -0.09
N GLY A 153 -5.17 -11.19 0.50
CA GLY A 153 -4.00 -11.95 0.06
C GLY A 153 -4.10 -12.42 -1.41
N ARG A 154 -5.28 -12.89 -1.81
CA ARG A 154 -5.53 -13.34 -3.19
C ARG A 154 -5.53 -12.19 -4.19
N MET A 155 -6.06 -11.01 -3.84
CA MET A 155 -5.96 -9.82 -4.68
C MET A 155 -4.50 -9.43 -4.93
N ILE A 156 -3.67 -9.46 -3.87
CA ILE A 156 -2.24 -9.16 -3.95
C ILE A 156 -1.53 -10.18 -4.86
N SER A 157 -1.79 -11.47 -4.65
CA SER A 157 -1.25 -12.54 -5.49
C SER A 157 -1.71 -12.40 -6.95
N THR A 158 -2.95 -12.01 -7.20
CA THR A 158 -3.48 -11.81 -8.56
C THR A 158 -2.71 -10.71 -9.30
N VAL A 159 -2.47 -9.57 -8.67
CA VAL A 159 -1.73 -8.46 -9.29
C VAL A 159 -0.25 -8.82 -9.45
N SER A 160 0.37 -9.41 -8.43
CA SER A 160 1.81 -9.75 -8.48
C SER A 160 2.14 -10.90 -9.45
N CYS A 161 1.24 -11.87 -9.67
CA CYS A 161 1.40 -12.93 -10.66
C CYS A 161 1.10 -12.49 -12.10
N CYS A 162 0.61 -11.26 -12.31
CA CYS A 162 0.27 -10.79 -13.64
C CYS A 162 1.53 -10.39 -14.42
N THR A 163 1.61 -10.84 -15.67
CA THR A 163 2.72 -10.58 -16.60
C THR A 163 2.44 -9.42 -17.56
N GLU A 164 1.39 -8.63 -17.30
CA GLU A 164 0.97 -7.51 -18.15
C GLU A 164 0.93 -6.18 -17.38
N CYS A 165 0.53 -6.18 -16.10
CA CYS A 165 0.42 -4.95 -15.31
C CYS A 165 1.74 -4.61 -14.59
N HIS A 166 2.73 -4.18 -15.35
CA HIS A 166 4.03 -3.75 -14.82
C HIS A 166 4.01 -2.28 -14.39
N SER A 167 4.93 -1.90 -13.51
CA SER A 167 5.14 -0.50 -13.17
C SER A 167 5.69 0.28 -14.35
N SER A 168 5.41 1.59 -14.41
CA SER A 168 6.07 2.44 -15.40
C SER A 168 7.56 2.57 -15.11
N SER A 169 8.36 2.95 -16.11
CA SER A 169 9.78 3.22 -15.95
C SER A 169 10.10 4.42 -15.05
N LYS A 170 9.09 5.23 -14.71
CA LYS A 170 9.20 6.41 -13.84
C LYS A 170 8.74 6.14 -12.40
N TRP A 171 8.25 4.92 -12.12
CA TRP A 171 7.73 4.58 -10.81
C TRP A 171 8.83 4.62 -9.73
N LEU A 172 8.62 5.40 -8.66
CA LEU A 172 9.60 5.56 -7.57
C LEU A 172 9.99 4.21 -6.93
N GLY A 173 9.07 3.25 -6.90
CA GLY A 173 9.31 1.92 -6.32
C GLY A 173 10.43 1.13 -7.01
N LEU A 174 10.83 1.49 -8.23
CA LEU A 174 12.00 0.91 -8.90
C LEU A 174 13.32 1.22 -8.17
N SER A 175 13.39 2.32 -7.41
CA SER A 175 14.53 2.67 -6.56
C SER A 175 14.50 1.99 -5.18
N SER A 176 13.60 1.03 -4.95
CA SER A 176 13.51 0.34 -3.67
C SER A 176 14.76 -0.51 -3.40
N PRO A 177 15.38 -0.41 -2.21
CA PRO A 177 16.43 -1.35 -1.78
C PRO A 177 15.88 -2.75 -1.46
N VAL A 178 14.56 -2.92 -1.43
CA VAL A 178 13.88 -4.21 -1.29
C VAL A 178 13.50 -4.72 -2.67
N GLU A 179 14.24 -5.69 -3.19
CA GLU A 179 14.08 -6.23 -4.55
C GLU A 179 12.64 -6.65 -4.88
N LYS A 180 11.95 -7.30 -3.92
CA LYS A 180 10.56 -7.74 -4.10
C LYS A 180 9.60 -6.59 -4.44
N ILE A 181 9.84 -5.38 -3.94
CA ILE A 181 9.01 -4.21 -4.24
C ILE A 181 9.27 -3.75 -5.67
N ALA A 182 10.53 -3.61 -6.05
CA ALA A 182 10.93 -3.18 -7.39
C ALA A 182 10.45 -4.17 -8.46
N GLN A 183 10.56 -5.48 -8.21
CA GLN A 183 10.16 -6.53 -9.14
C GLN A 183 8.65 -6.72 -9.26
N SER A 184 7.91 -6.62 -8.14
CA SER A 184 6.45 -6.83 -8.16
C SER A 184 5.67 -5.64 -8.68
N GLY A 185 6.27 -4.45 -8.69
CA GLY A 185 5.51 -3.22 -8.96
C GLY A 185 4.56 -2.84 -7.82
N LEU A 186 4.65 -3.46 -6.64
CA LEU A 186 3.72 -3.23 -5.52
C LEU A 186 4.45 -2.68 -4.29
N TRP A 187 3.78 -1.78 -3.57
CA TRP A 187 4.32 -1.17 -2.34
C TRP A 187 4.27 -2.10 -1.10
N GLN A 188 4.42 -3.41 -1.29
CA GLN A 188 4.42 -4.43 -0.23
C GLN A 188 5.11 -5.72 -0.64
N VAL A 189 5.44 -6.55 0.35
CA VAL A 189 6.14 -7.83 0.16
C VAL A 189 5.32 -9.04 0.58
N ASN A 190 4.34 -8.86 1.46
CA ASN A 190 3.50 -9.95 1.94
C ASN A 190 2.47 -10.33 0.87
N GLU A 191 2.10 -11.60 0.82
CA GLU A 191 1.11 -12.16 -0.11
C GLU A 191 1.46 -12.04 -1.60
N LEU A 192 2.69 -11.63 -1.95
CA LEU A 192 3.16 -11.64 -3.34
C LEU A 192 3.37 -13.07 -3.84
N TYR A 193 3.03 -13.30 -5.12
CA TYR A 193 3.32 -14.52 -5.86
C TYR A 193 2.79 -15.82 -5.23
N LYS A 194 1.70 -15.75 -4.47
CA LYS A 194 1.00 -16.93 -3.93
C LYS A 194 -0.21 -17.28 -4.81
N GLU A 195 -1.26 -17.82 -4.20
CA GLU A 195 -2.47 -18.23 -4.90
C GLU A 195 -3.33 -17.01 -5.31
N PRO A 196 -3.59 -16.81 -6.62
CA PRO A 196 -4.47 -15.74 -7.09
C PRO A 196 -5.95 -15.93 -6.69
N LEU A 197 -6.77 -14.95 -7.04
CA LEU A 197 -8.22 -15.04 -6.96
C LEU A 197 -8.73 -16.19 -7.85
N SER A 198 -9.82 -16.81 -7.43
CA SER A 198 -10.65 -17.66 -8.27
C SER A 198 -11.80 -16.85 -8.88
N GLN A 199 -12.55 -17.42 -9.83
CA GLN A 199 -13.74 -16.75 -10.36
C GLN A 199 -14.80 -16.52 -9.27
N LEU A 200 -14.93 -17.46 -8.32
CA LEU A 200 -15.83 -17.33 -7.18
C LEU A 200 -15.44 -16.13 -6.28
N ASP A 201 -14.14 -15.84 -6.17
CA ASP A 201 -13.68 -14.66 -5.44
C ASP A 201 -14.03 -13.37 -6.18
N ILE A 202 -13.98 -13.35 -7.51
CA ILE A 202 -14.43 -12.22 -8.32
C ILE A 202 -15.93 -11.97 -8.12
N GLU A 203 -16.76 -13.00 -8.22
CA GLU A 203 -18.20 -12.90 -7.98
C GLU A 203 -18.49 -12.35 -6.58
N ARG A 204 -17.74 -12.82 -5.58
CA ARG A 204 -17.81 -12.31 -4.22
C ARG A 204 -17.46 -10.81 -4.16
N LEU A 205 -16.38 -10.36 -4.81
CA LEU A 205 -16.01 -8.94 -4.85
C LEU A 205 -17.13 -8.05 -5.43
N VAL A 206 -17.82 -8.53 -6.46
CA VAL A 206 -18.93 -7.79 -7.10
C VAL A 206 -20.15 -7.68 -6.17
N SER A 207 -20.37 -8.67 -5.31
CA SER A 207 -21.47 -8.66 -4.33
C SER A 207 -21.31 -7.65 -3.19
N TYR A 208 -20.09 -7.11 -2.99
CA TYR A 208 -19.83 -6.10 -1.97
C TYR A 208 -19.85 -4.68 -2.56
N PRO A 209 -20.45 -3.72 -1.84
CA PRO A 209 -20.48 -2.32 -2.26
C PRO A 209 -19.09 -1.68 -2.27
#